data_AF-A0A7C3T2M2-F1
#
_entry.id   AF-A0A7C3T2M2-F1
#
_cell.length_a   1.000
_cell.length_b   1.000
_cell.length_c   1.000
_cell.angle_alpha   90.00
_cell.angle_beta   90.00
_cell.angle_gamma   90.00
#
_symmetry.space_group_name_H-M   'P 1'
#
loop_
_entity.id
_entity.type
_entity.pdbx_description
1 polymer ?
#
loop_
_entity_poly.entity_id
_entity_poly.type
_entity_poly.pdbx_seq_one_letter_code
_entity_poly.pdbx_strand_id
1 'polypeptide(L)'
;MDILFICKTLPHERVIGGPILVYNRIRLLSRRHRVSLLCFVSEEEWGYTDTVSRFCLDFQGVPMPGPRPWHRRVRDFFFSPVPIYFLNAYSPQMYARLREMVGRHPYQVVISEYSMVAQYLYRNPDLRGVKRVMSVHECYYLARL
;
A
#
# COMPACT_ATOMS: atom_id res chain seq x y z
N MET A 1 -1.53 -4.22 19.60
CA MET A 1 -0.94 -3.09 18.87
C MET A 1 -1.83 -2.75 17.70
N ASP A 2 -1.81 -1.50 17.26
CA ASP A 2 -2.58 -1.00 16.13
C ASP A 2 -1.64 -0.85 14.93
N ILE A 3 -1.87 -1.68 13.90
CA ILE A 3 -0.96 -1.86 12.76
C ILE A 3 -1.72 -1.50 11.48
N LEU A 4 -1.16 -0.61 10.66
CA LEU A 4 -1.68 -0.28 9.34
C LEU A 4 -0.81 -0.92 8.25
N PHE A 5 -1.41 -1.76 7.41
CA PHE A 5 -0.77 -2.26 6.18
C PHE A 5 -1.10 -1.34 5.01
N ILE A 6 -0.10 -1.06 4.17
CA ILE A 6 -0.24 -0.39 2.88
C ILE A 6 0.22 -1.37 1.80
N CYS A 7 -0.66 -1.75 0.88
CA CYS A 7 -0.37 -2.80 -0.12
C CYS A 7 -0.56 -2.32 -1.56
N LYS A 8 0.26 -2.86 -2.48
CA LYS A 8 0.19 -2.53 -3.92
C LYS A 8 -1.07 -3.06 -4.63
N THR A 9 -1.75 -4.05 -4.06
CA THR A 9 -2.93 -4.74 -4.63
C THR A 9 -3.73 -5.34 -3.49
N LEU A 10 -4.97 -5.77 -3.73
CA LEU A 10 -5.81 -6.40 -2.72
C LEU A 10 -5.25 -7.77 -2.30
N PRO A 11 -4.83 -7.97 -1.03
CA PRO A 11 -4.49 -9.31 -0.55
C PRO A 11 -5.78 -10.08 -0.24
N HIS A 12 -6.19 -11.00 -1.12
CA HIS A 12 -7.38 -11.83 -0.92
C HIS A 12 -7.08 -13.33 -0.97
N GLU A 13 -8.02 -14.17 -0.52
CA GLU A 13 -7.78 -15.61 -0.36
C GLU A 13 -7.58 -16.41 -1.67
N ARG A 14 -7.87 -15.79 -2.82
CA ARG A 14 -7.78 -16.41 -4.16
C ARG A 14 -6.59 -15.93 -5.00
N VAL A 15 -5.77 -15.02 -4.48
CA VAL A 15 -4.54 -14.58 -5.15
C VAL A 15 -3.43 -15.62 -5.03
N ILE A 16 -2.47 -15.54 -5.94
CA ILE A 16 -1.24 -16.35 -5.92
C ILE A 16 -0.04 -15.40 -5.79
N GLY A 17 1.09 -15.89 -5.28
CA GLY A 17 2.34 -15.13 -5.18
C GLY A 17 2.43 -14.26 -3.93
N GLY A 18 3.07 -13.10 -4.01
CA GLY A 18 3.28 -12.27 -2.83
C GLY A 18 2.00 -11.78 -2.10
N PRO A 19 0.85 -11.49 -2.76
CA PRO A 19 -0.35 -11.04 -2.04
C PRO A 19 -0.94 -12.12 -1.11
N ILE A 20 -0.70 -13.42 -1.36
CA ILE A 20 -1.21 -14.48 -0.47
C ILE A 20 -0.41 -14.51 0.85
N LEU A 21 0.87 -14.11 0.82
CA LEU A 21 1.68 -13.96 2.02
C LEU A 21 1.15 -12.81 2.89
N VAL A 22 0.80 -11.69 2.26
CA VAL A 22 0.22 -10.53 2.94
C VAL A 22 -1.15 -10.85 3.54
N TYR A 23 -2.00 -11.54 2.78
CA TYR A 23 -3.31 -12.02 3.28
C TYR A 23 -3.17 -12.84 4.56
N ASN A 24 -2.28 -13.85 4.53
CA ASN A 24 -2.04 -14.69 5.71
C ASN A 24 -1.40 -13.92 6.86
N ARG A 25 -0.52 -12.96 6.58
CA ARG A 25 0.07 -12.08 7.60
C ARG A 25 -1.00 -11.25 8.32
N ILE A 26 -1.91 -10.62 7.57
CA ILE A 26 -3.05 -9.87 8.13
C ILE A 26 -3.93 -10.80 8.98
N ARG A 27 -4.33 -11.95 8.42
CA ARG A 27 -5.17 -12.95 9.11
C ARG A 27 -4.56 -13.48 10.42
N LEU A 28 -3.25 -13.70 10.45
CA LEU A 28 -2.57 -14.25 11.62
C LEU A 28 -2.32 -13.17 12.68
N LEU A 29 -1.92 -11.96 12.27
CA LEU A 29 -1.68 -10.85 13.20
C LEU A 29 -2.98 -10.31 13.81
N SER A 30 -4.09 -10.33 13.08
CA SER A 30 -5.40 -9.85 13.58
C SER A 30 -5.89 -10.63 14.81
N ARG A 31 -5.38 -11.85 15.04
CA ARG A 31 -5.70 -12.66 16.23
C ARG A 31 -5.19 -12.06 17.55
N ARG A 32 -4.18 -11.19 17.50
CA ARG A 32 -3.54 -10.58 18.70
C ARG A 32 -3.37 -9.07 18.59
N HIS A 33 -3.63 -8.49 17.42
CA HIS A 33 -3.40 -7.09 17.11
C HIS A 33 -4.59 -6.52 16.35
N ARG A 34 -4.83 -5.21 16.46
CA ARG A 34 -5.81 -4.51 15.64
C ARG A 34 -5.10 -4.15 14.34
N VAL A 35 -5.54 -4.75 13.25
CA VAL A 35 -4.91 -4.58 11.95
C VAL A 35 -5.83 -3.73 11.08
N SER A 36 -5.30 -2.80 10.31
CA SER A 36 -6.02 -2.08 9.27
C SER A 36 -5.30 -2.25 7.93
N LEU A 37 -6.03 -2.08 6.85
CA LEU A 37 -5.51 -2.27 5.50
C LEU A 37 -5.92 -1.11 4.60
N LEU A 38 -4.91 -0.52 3.96
CA LEU A 38 -5.04 0.42 2.87
C LEU A 38 -4.39 -0.19 1.63
N CYS A 39 -5.11 -0.36 0.53
CA CYS A 39 -4.52 -0.95 -0.66
C CYS A 39 -5.14 -0.44 -1.96
N PHE A 40 -4.43 -0.65 -3.06
CA PHE A 40 -5.07 -0.55 -4.36
C PHE A 40 -6.00 -1.74 -4.59
N VAL A 41 -7.14 -1.50 -5.25
CA VAL A 41 -8.15 -2.49 -5.59
C VAL A 41 -8.57 -2.26 -7.04
N SER A 42 -8.42 -3.28 -7.88
CA SER A 42 -8.93 -3.26 -9.27
C SER A 42 -10.45 -3.43 -9.31
N GLU A 43 -11.09 -3.10 -10.43
CA GLU A 43 -12.54 -3.29 -10.61
C GLU A 43 -13.00 -4.73 -10.33
N GLU A 44 -12.22 -5.70 -10.79
CA GLU A 44 -12.47 -7.13 -10.60
C GLU A 44 -12.22 -7.61 -9.16
N GLU A 45 -11.32 -6.93 -8.44
CA GLU A 45 -10.93 -7.30 -7.07
C GLU A 45 -11.96 -6.83 -6.01
N TRP A 46 -12.82 -5.85 -6.31
CA TRP A 46 -13.79 -5.33 -5.34
C TRP A 46 -14.73 -6.42 -4.80
N GLY A 47 -15.05 -7.44 -5.58
CA GLY A 47 -15.86 -8.58 -5.13
C GLY A 47 -15.19 -9.45 -4.07
N TYR A 48 -13.89 -9.28 -3.82
CA TYR A 48 -13.10 -10.08 -2.89
C TYR A 48 -12.68 -9.34 -1.62
N THR A 49 -13.08 -8.08 -1.44
CA THR A 49 -12.65 -7.24 -0.30
C THR A 49 -13.00 -7.87 1.04
N ASP A 50 -14.18 -8.49 1.14
CA ASP A 50 -14.69 -9.15 2.35
C ASP A 50 -13.78 -10.26 2.87
N THR A 51 -13.00 -10.89 1.98
CA THR A 51 -12.12 -12.00 2.36
C THR A 51 -11.06 -11.55 3.35
N VAL A 52 -10.59 -10.29 3.25
CA VAL A 52 -9.55 -9.71 4.10
C VAL A 52 -10.05 -8.61 5.03
N SER A 53 -11.04 -7.83 4.60
CA SER A 53 -11.58 -6.71 5.40
C SER A 53 -12.18 -7.20 6.72
N ARG A 54 -12.73 -8.43 6.76
CA ARG A 54 -13.22 -9.08 7.99
C ARG A 54 -12.18 -9.23 9.10
N PHE A 55 -10.89 -9.17 8.76
CA PHE A 55 -9.78 -9.20 9.73
C PHE A 55 -9.31 -7.81 10.14
N CYS A 56 -9.87 -6.76 9.54
CA CYS A 56 -9.40 -5.39 9.67
C CYS A 56 -10.32 -4.58 10.58
N LEU A 57 -9.73 -3.77 11.46
CA LEU A 57 -10.40 -2.69 12.18
C LEU A 57 -10.96 -1.64 11.22
N ASP A 58 -10.18 -1.30 10.20
CA ASP A 58 -10.53 -0.34 9.15
C ASP A 58 -9.89 -0.79 7.84
N PHE A 59 -10.68 -0.77 6.77
CA PHE A 59 -10.27 -1.14 5.43
C PHE A 59 -10.60 0.00 4.47
N GLN A 60 -9.62 0.41 3.66
CA GLN A 60 -9.79 1.40 2.63
C GLN A 60 -9.19 0.89 1.31
N GLY A 61 -10.05 0.75 0.31
CA GLY A 61 -9.64 0.46 -1.06
C GLY A 61 -9.49 1.75 -1.87
N VAL A 62 -8.43 1.84 -2.66
CA VAL A 62 -8.19 2.93 -3.61
C VAL A 62 -8.13 2.34 -5.02
N PRO A 63 -8.80 2.93 -6.03
CA PRO A 63 -8.65 2.45 -7.41
C PRO A 63 -7.18 2.52 -7.85
N MET A 64 -6.73 1.51 -8.60
CA MET A 64 -5.39 1.52 -9.20
C MET A 64 -5.23 2.75 -10.10
N PRO A 65 -4.14 3.53 -10.00
CA PRO A 65 -3.90 4.64 -10.91
C PRO A 65 -3.80 4.15 -12.35
N GLY A 66 -4.49 4.84 -13.27
CA GLY A 66 -4.42 4.55 -14.69
C GLY A 66 -3.05 4.84 -15.31
N PRO A 67 -2.80 4.36 -16.54
CA PRO A 67 -1.52 4.56 -17.22
C PRO A 67 -1.21 6.04 -17.42
N ARG A 68 0.04 6.42 -17.15
CA ARG A 68 0.49 7.81 -17.37
C ARG A 68 0.66 8.11 -18.86
N PRO A 69 0.27 9.33 -19.31
CA PRO A 69 0.55 9.79 -20.68
C PRO A 69 2.05 9.69 -21.00
N TRP A 70 2.39 9.34 -22.23
CA TRP A 70 3.77 9.10 -22.65
C TRP A 70 4.69 10.33 -22.40
N HIS A 71 4.19 11.54 -22.66
CA HIS A 71 4.96 12.78 -22.45
C HIS A 71 5.33 13.01 -20.97
N ARG A 72 4.43 12.62 -20.04
CA ARG A 72 4.73 12.68 -18.60
C ARG A 72 5.76 11.64 -18.21
N ARG A 73 5.68 10.43 -18.75
CA ARG A 73 6.68 9.38 -18.51
C ARG A 73 8.09 9.82 -18.94
N VAL A 74 8.22 10.45 -20.12
CA VAL A 74 9.52 10.97 -20.60
C VAL A 74 10.04 12.06 -19.66
N ARG A 75 9.21 13.04 -19.30
CA ARG A 75 9.62 14.09 -18.36
C ARG A 75 10.03 13.51 -17.00
N ASP A 76 9.21 12.60 -16.46
CA ASP A 76 9.46 11.99 -15.16
C ASP A 76 10.73 11.11 -15.18
N PHE A 77 11.09 10.52 -16.32
CA PHE A 77 12.34 9.76 -16.47
C PHE A 77 13.58 10.62 -16.19
N PHE A 78 13.60 11.85 -16.71
CA PHE A 78 14.74 12.75 -16.56
C PHE A 78 14.70 13.58 -15.27
N PHE A 79 13.50 13.95 -14.79
CA PHE A 79 13.36 14.99 -13.76
C PHE A 79 12.65 14.53 -12.47
N SER A 80 12.10 13.31 -12.41
CA SER A 80 11.42 12.86 -11.19
C SER A 80 12.43 12.56 -10.07
N PRO A 81 12.19 13.05 -8.83
CA PRO A 81 12.94 12.62 -7.66
C PRO A 81 12.53 11.22 -7.17
N VAL A 82 11.42 10.69 -7.69
CA VAL A 82 10.90 9.35 -7.39
C VAL A 82 11.21 8.41 -8.58
N PRO A 83 11.77 7.21 -8.36
CA PRO A 83 12.00 6.25 -9.43
C PRO A 83 10.72 5.96 -10.22
N ILE A 84 10.85 5.84 -11.53
CA ILE A 84 9.70 5.69 -12.45
C ILE A 84 8.82 4.50 -12.06
N TYR A 85 9.46 3.40 -11.66
CA TYR A 85 8.77 2.20 -11.20
C TYR A 85 7.79 2.48 -10.06
N PHE A 86 8.14 3.38 -9.13
CA PHE A 86 7.28 3.77 -8.01
C PHE A 86 6.17 4.72 -8.45
N LEU A 87 6.39 5.54 -9.48
CA LEU A 87 5.37 6.45 -9.99
C LEU A 87 4.14 5.74 -10.57
N ASN A 88 4.30 4.47 -10.97
CA ASN A 88 3.18 3.62 -11.38
C ASN A 88 2.18 3.37 -10.25
N ALA A 89 2.63 3.41 -9.00
CA ALA A 89 1.80 3.28 -7.81
C ALA A 89 1.53 4.63 -7.13
N TYR A 90 1.86 5.77 -7.75
CA TYR A 90 1.60 7.08 -7.16
C TYR A 90 0.13 7.46 -7.34
N SER A 91 -0.56 7.67 -6.22
CA SER A 91 -1.94 8.17 -6.16
C SER A 91 -2.09 9.21 -5.05
N PRO A 92 -2.57 10.43 -5.36
CA PRO A 92 -2.98 11.40 -4.34
C PRO A 92 -4.12 10.90 -3.44
N GLN A 93 -5.03 10.07 -3.99
CA GLN A 93 -6.13 9.49 -3.21
C GLN A 93 -5.59 8.57 -2.11
N MET A 94 -4.53 7.81 -2.38
CA MET A 94 -3.88 6.98 -1.38
C MET A 94 -3.29 7.81 -0.22
N TYR A 95 -2.67 8.96 -0.49
CA TYR A 95 -2.21 9.88 0.56
C TYR A 95 -3.38 10.44 1.38
N ALA A 96 -4.49 10.81 0.72
CA ALA A 96 -5.67 11.33 1.40
C ALA A 96 -6.29 10.27 2.32
N ARG A 97 -6.44 9.02 1.86
CA ARG A 97 -6.96 7.91 2.67
C ARG A 97 -6.02 7.55 3.81
N LEU A 98 -4.71 7.56 3.58
CA LEU A 98 -3.72 7.35 4.64
C LEU A 98 -3.87 8.40 5.76
N ARG A 99 -3.97 9.68 5.39
CA ARG A 99 -4.19 10.78 6.36
C ARG A 99 -5.48 10.58 7.15
N GLU A 100 -6.57 10.22 6.47
CA GLU A 100 -7.86 9.95 7.10
C GLU A 100 -7.79 8.79 8.11
N MET A 101 -7.18 7.67 7.72
CA MET A 101 -7.05 6.51 8.60
C MET A 101 -6.19 6.82 9.82
N VAL A 102 -5.05 7.49 9.63
CA VAL A 102 -4.15 7.88 10.74
C VAL A 102 -4.78 8.92 11.66
N GLY A 103 -5.70 9.74 11.16
CA GLY A 103 -6.52 10.64 11.98
C GLY A 103 -7.61 9.92 12.79
N ARG A 104 -8.13 8.78 12.29
CA ARG A 104 -9.18 8.00 12.96
C ARG A 104 -8.64 7.03 14.02
N HIS A 105 -7.44 6.51 13.83
CA HIS A 105 -6.88 5.45 14.68
C HIS A 105 -5.42 5.70 15.07
N PRO A 106 -5.02 5.42 16.32
CA PRO A 106 -3.67 5.67 16.81
C PRO A 106 -2.71 4.53 16.41
N TYR A 107 -2.40 4.41 15.12
CA TYR A 107 -1.48 3.38 14.63
C TYR A 107 -0.09 3.53 15.24
N GLN A 108 0.45 2.43 15.75
CA GLN A 108 1.79 2.37 16.34
C GLN A 108 2.83 1.97 15.30
N VAL A 109 2.41 1.20 14.29
CA VAL A 109 3.24 0.71 13.20
C VAL A 109 2.50 0.84 11.87
N VAL A 110 3.17 1.38 10.85
CA VAL A 110 2.73 1.30 9.45
C VAL A 110 3.71 0.42 8.68
N ILE A 111 3.18 -0.57 7.97
CA ILE A 111 3.93 -1.53 7.17
C ILE A 111 3.56 -1.32 5.71
N SER A 112 4.53 -0.95 4.87
CA SER A 112 4.38 -1.10 3.43
C SER A 112 4.72 -2.53 3.02
N GLU A 113 3.83 -3.15 2.27
CA GLU A 113 4.09 -4.40 1.58
C GLU A 113 4.41 -4.02 0.13
N TYR A 114 5.58 -4.44 -0.36
CA TYR A 114 6.21 -4.05 -1.63
C TYR A 114 6.83 -2.65 -1.65
N SER A 115 7.97 -2.53 -2.34
CA SER A 115 8.72 -1.27 -2.45
C SER A 115 7.91 -0.16 -3.11
N MET A 116 7.06 -0.46 -4.09
CA MET A 116 6.28 0.56 -4.81
C MET A 116 5.44 1.45 -3.90
N VAL A 117 4.82 0.87 -2.86
CA VAL A 117 3.98 1.63 -1.92
C VAL A 117 4.78 2.18 -0.73
N ALA A 118 6.08 1.90 -0.65
CA ALA A 118 6.95 2.48 0.37
C ALA A 118 7.07 4.01 0.26
N GLN A 119 6.78 4.58 -0.92
CA GLN A 119 6.70 6.03 -1.14
C GLN A 119 5.71 6.72 -0.18
N TYR A 120 4.67 6.01 0.27
CA TYR A 120 3.68 6.53 1.22
C TYR A 120 4.23 6.65 2.65
N LEU A 121 5.33 5.97 2.96
CA LEU A 121 6.03 6.04 4.24
C LEU A 121 7.18 7.07 4.20
N TYR A 122 7.79 7.22 3.03
CA TYR A 122 8.96 8.07 2.84
C TYR A 122 8.65 9.54 3.09
N ARG A 123 9.29 10.13 4.11
CA ARG A 123 9.13 11.55 4.52
C ARG A 123 7.67 12.01 4.68
N ASN A 124 6.74 11.09 4.95
CA ASN A 124 5.34 11.44 5.15
C ASN A 124 5.15 12.08 6.53
N PRO A 125 4.68 13.36 6.62
CA PRO A 125 4.45 14.04 7.89
C PRO A 125 3.26 13.46 8.67
N ASP A 126 2.29 12.85 7.99
CA ASP A 126 1.11 12.25 8.62
C ASP A 126 1.49 11.07 9.52
N LEU A 127 2.64 10.45 9.26
CA LEU A 127 3.18 9.32 10.02
C LEU A 127 4.22 9.76 11.06
N ARG A 128 4.18 11.01 11.54
CA ARG A 128 5.13 11.48 12.56
C ARG A 128 4.91 10.72 13.87
N GLY A 129 5.99 10.16 14.43
CA GLY A 129 5.92 9.35 15.66
C GLY A 129 5.46 7.91 15.47
N VAL A 130 4.99 7.53 14.26
CA VAL A 130 4.60 6.15 13.95
C VAL A 130 5.81 5.37 13.45
N LYS A 131 6.00 4.12 13.92
CA LYS A 131 7.07 3.25 13.43
C LYS A 131 6.78 2.84 11.99
N ARG A 132 7.80 2.87 11.13
CA ARG A 132 7.67 2.64 9.69
C ARG A 132 8.45 1.39 9.31
N VAL A 133 7.80 0.43 8.68
CA VAL A 133 8.41 -0.82 8.20
C VAL A 133 8.15 -0.95 6.71
N MET A 134 9.19 -1.31 5.96
CA MET A 134 9.08 -1.64 4.54
C MET A 134 9.38 -3.13 4.39
N SER A 135 8.37 -3.91 3.98
CA SER A 135 8.51 -5.32 3.64
C SER A 135 8.65 -5.45 2.12
N VAL A 136 9.83 -5.86 1.68
CA VAL A 136 10.18 -5.98 0.26
C VAL A 136 10.01 -7.42 -0.18
N HIS A 137 9.12 -7.64 -1.16
CA HIS A 137 8.89 -8.95 -1.79
C HIS A 137 9.53 -9.06 -3.17
N GLU A 138 9.73 -7.91 -3.82
CA GLU A 138 10.30 -7.77 -5.15
C GLU A 138 11.38 -6.69 -5.08
N CYS A 139 12.62 -7.05 -5.40
CA CYS A 139 13.75 -6.13 -5.36
C CYS A 139 14.20 -5.85 -6.80
N TYR A 140 13.68 -4.77 -7.38
CA TYR A 140 14.12 -4.30 -8.69
C TYR A 140 15.40 -3.48 -8.51
N TYR A 141 16.48 -3.94 -9.14
CA TYR A 141 17.80 -3.32 -9.05
C TYR A 141 18.03 -2.25 -10.14
N LEU A 142 17.14 -2.17 -11.14
CA LEU A 142 17.19 -1.17 -12.21
C LEU A 142 16.14 -0.09 -11.93
N ALA A 143 16.61 1.10 -11.60
CA ALA A 143 15.75 2.24 -11.31
C ALA A 143 15.26 2.99 -12.57
N ARG A 144 15.92 2.77 -13.73
CA ARG A 144 15.76 3.57 -14.96
C ARG A 144 15.86 2.77 -16.27
N LEU A 145 15.75 1.43 -16.25
CA LEU A 145 15.75 0.60 -17.45
C LEU A 145 14.49 -0.25 -17.49
#